data_AF-A7EX89-F1
#
_entry.id   AF-A7EX89-F1
#
_cell.length_a   1.000
_cell.length_b   1.000
_cell.length_c   1.000
_cell.angle_alpha   90.00
_cell.angle_beta   90.00
_cell.angle_gamma   90.00
#
_symmetry.space_group_name_H-M   'P 1'
#
loop_
_entity.id
_entity.type
_entity.pdbx_description
1 polymer ?
#
loop_
_entity_poly.entity_id
_entity_poly.type
_entity_poly.pdbx_seq_one_letter_code
_entity_poly.pdbx_strand_id
1 'polypeptide(L)'
;MHSQSLFTPAQIEEKIKKATFALQLKEFKSIRKAAEHFEVPKSTLTDRLAGKKTCSQSHEIAQILSSAEENTLVRWISQLTITV
;
A
#
# COMPACT_ATOMS: atom_id res chain seq x y z
N MET A 1 19.99 -9.65 -1.56
CA MET A 1 20.06 -8.47 -2.44
C MET A 1 18.99 -7.49 -1.99
N HIS A 2 19.35 -6.46 -1.23
CA HIS A 2 18.43 -5.39 -0.85
C HIS A 2 18.42 -4.38 -1.99
N SER A 3 17.45 -4.49 -2.89
CA SER A 3 17.10 -3.38 -3.78
C SER A 3 16.64 -2.23 -2.89
N GLN A 4 17.48 -1.21 -2.73
CA GLN A 4 17.03 0.07 -2.18
C GLN A 4 15.93 0.58 -3.11
N SER A 5 14.67 0.43 -2.69
CA SER A 5 13.55 0.99 -3.41
C SER A 5 13.65 2.51 -3.28
N LEU A 6 13.88 3.19 -4.41
CA LEU A 6 13.81 4.65 -4.53
C LEU A 6 12.40 5.22 -4.28
N PHE A 7 11.41 4.34 -4.08
CA PHE A 7 10.00 4.70 -3.89
C PHE A 7 9.57 4.57 -2.44
N THR A 8 8.75 5.52 -2.00
CA THR A 8 8.10 5.46 -0.68
C THR A 8 7.09 4.30 -0.63
N PRO A 9 6.77 3.75 0.55
CA PRO A 9 5.79 2.67 0.68
C PRO A 9 4.43 2.99 0.02
N ALA A 10 4.00 4.25 0.08
CA ALA A 10 2.77 4.72 -0.55
C ALA A 10 2.83 4.64 -2.09
N GLN A 11 3.96 5.02 -2.70
CA GLN A 11 4.15 4.96 -4.15
C GLN A 11 4.19 3.51 -4.66
N ILE A 12 4.81 2.61 -3.90
CA ILE A 12 4.82 1.18 -4.22
C ILE A 12 3.40 0.61 -4.19
N GLU A 13 2.62 0.95 -3.16
CA GLU A 13 1.24 0.52 -3.02
C GLU A 13 0.35 1.05 -4.15
N GLU A 14 0.55 2.30 -4.57
CA GLU A 14 -0.16 2.88 -5.71
C GLU A 14 0.16 2.14 -7.02
N LYS A 15 1.43 1.83 -7.27
CA LYS A 15 1.87 1.03 -8.43
C LYS A 15 1.22 -0.37 -8.43
N ILE A 16 1.18 -1.03 -7.27
CA ILE A 16 0.51 -2.34 -7.12
C ILE A 16 -0.98 -2.24 -7.46
N LYS A 17 -1.68 -1.22 -6.97
CA LYS A 17 -3.11 -1.01 -7.25
C LYS A 17 -3.37 -0.79 -8.75
N LYS A 18 -2.59 0.07 -9.40
CA LYS A 18 -2.66 0.31 -10.85
C LYS A 18 -2.44 -0.97 -11.65
N ALA A 19 -1.44 -1.75 -11.29
CA ALA A 19 -1.16 -3.03 -11.94
C ALA A 19 -2.26 -4.07 -11.77
N THR A 20 -2.89 -4.11 -10.59
CA THR A 20 -4.01 -5.01 -10.30
C THR A 20 -5.23 -4.63 -11.15
N PHE A 21 -5.51 -3.33 -11.25
CA PHE A 21 -6.61 -2.80 -12.06
C PHE A 21 -6.40 -3.05 -13.56
N ALA A 22 -5.20 -2.80 -14.08
CA ALA A 22 -4.87 -3.06 -15.48
C ALA A 22 -5.02 -4.54 -15.88
N LEU A 23 -4.73 -5.47 -14.95
CA LEU A 23 -4.97 -6.89 -15.16
C LEU A 23 -6.47 -7.24 -15.16
N GLN A 24 -7.26 -6.60 -14.29
CA GLN A 24 -8.72 -6.77 -14.29
C GLN A 24 -9.36 -6.24 -15.58
N LEU A 25 -8.84 -5.12 -16.10
CA LEU A 25 -9.22 -4.56 -17.41
C LEU A 25 -8.70 -5.37 -18.60
N LYS A 26 -7.96 -6.46 -18.38
CA LYS A 26 -7.34 -7.31 -19.41
C LYS A 26 -6.38 -6.55 -20.35
N GLU A 27 -5.82 -5.42 -19.92
CA GLU A 27 -4.82 -4.65 -20.68
C GLU A 27 -3.51 -5.46 -20.83
N PHE A 28 -3.20 -6.29 -19.82
CA PHE A 28 -2.05 -7.18 -19.83
C PHE A 28 -2.49 -8.64 -19.90
N LYS A 29 -1.90 -9.38 -20.86
CA LYS A 29 -2.14 -10.81 -21.05
C LYS A 29 -1.56 -11.68 -19.92
N SER A 30 -0.62 -11.15 -19.12
CA SER A 30 0.01 -11.90 -18.04
C SER A 30 0.40 -11.03 -16.86
N ILE A 31 0.35 -11.62 -15.66
CA ILE A 31 0.81 -11.04 -14.40
C ILE A 31 2.27 -10.58 -14.51
N ARG A 32 3.11 -11.37 -15.20
CA ARG A 32 4.53 -11.05 -15.38
C ARG A 32 4.73 -9.78 -16.20
N LYS A 33 4.00 -9.61 -17.31
CA LYS A 33 4.09 -8.39 -18.13
C LYS A 33 3.61 -7.15 -17.38
N ALA A 34 2.53 -7.27 -16.60
CA ALA A 34 2.08 -6.18 -15.74
C ALA A 34 3.12 -5.84 -14.66
N ALA A 35 3.68 -6.85 -14.00
CA ALA A 35 4.72 -6.67 -12.99
C ALA A 35 5.96 -5.95 -13.53
N GLU A 36 6.43 -6.34 -14.73
CA GLU A 36 7.56 -5.68 -15.42
C GLU A 36 7.20 -4.24 -15.81
N HIS A 37 6.00 -3.99 -16.34
CA HIS A 37 5.56 -2.65 -16.75
C HIS A 37 5.43 -1.66 -15.58
N PHE A 38 4.90 -2.10 -14.44
CA PHE A 38 4.71 -1.25 -13.26
C PHE A 38 5.90 -1.27 -12.30
N GLU A 39 6.98 -1.99 -12.62
CA GLU A 39 8.18 -2.16 -11.80
C GLU A 39 7.88 -2.73 -10.40
N VAL A 40 6.94 -3.68 -10.33
CA VAL A 40 6.51 -4.32 -9.09
C VAL A 40 6.96 -5.79 -9.07
N PRO A 41 7.40 -6.34 -7.93
CA PRO A 41 7.70 -7.77 -7.84
C PRO A 41 6.49 -8.64 -8.19
N LYS A 42 6.71 -9.65 -9.05
CA LYS A 42 5.66 -10.60 -9.49
C LYS A 42 4.97 -11.28 -8.31
N SER A 43 5.73 -11.69 -7.29
CA SER A 43 5.21 -12.35 -6.09
C SER A 43 4.21 -11.47 -5.37
N THR A 44 4.56 -10.19 -5.15
CA THR A 44 3.68 -9.19 -4.55
C THR A 44 2.39 -9.01 -5.34
N LEU A 45 2.48 -8.93 -6.67
CA LEU A 45 1.30 -8.81 -7.54
C LEU A 45 0.37 -10.02 -7.41
N THR A 46 0.97 -11.22 -7.38
CA THR A 46 0.23 -12.49 -7.31
C THR A 46 -0.46 -12.63 -5.95
N ASP A 47 0.24 -12.28 -4.87
CA ASP A 47 -0.30 -12.22 -3.51
C ASP A 47 -1.47 -11.24 -3.41
N ARG A 48 -1.36 -10.07 -4.04
CA ARG A 48 -2.44 -9.08 -4.06
C ARG A 48 -3.67 -9.56 -4.83
N LEU A 49 -3.48 -10.21 -5.98
CA LEU A 49 -4.56 -10.82 -6.76
C LEU A 49 -5.26 -11.95 -6.02
N ALA A 50 -4.50 -12.71 -5.20
CA ALA A 50 -5.07 -13.72 -4.30
C ALA A 50 -5.81 -13.13 -3.09
N GLY A 51 -5.86 -11.80 -2.96
CA GLY A 51 -6.56 -11.11 -1.89
C GLY A 51 -5.80 -11.01 -0.57
N LYS A 52 -4.47 -11.24 -0.57
CA LYS A 52 -3.68 -11.05 0.65
C LYS A 52 -3.69 -9.58 1.08
N LYS A 53 -4.01 -9.36 2.35
CA LYS A 53 -4.00 -8.03 2.98
C LYS A 53 -2.57 -7.49 3.06
N THR A 54 -2.44 -6.17 3.03
CA THR A 54 -1.14 -5.53 3.34
C THR A 54 -0.83 -5.68 4.81
N CYS A 55 0.44 -5.52 5.17
CA CYS A 55 0.86 -5.51 6.57
C CYS A 55 0.07 -4.46 7.38
N SER A 56 -0.11 -3.24 6.82
CA SER A 56 -0.94 -2.19 7.43
C SER A 56 -2.39 -2.62 7.64
N GLN A 57 -3.06 -3.11 6.59
CA GLN A 57 -4.45 -3.60 6.68
C GLN A 57 -4.62 -4.82 7.61
N SER A 58 -3.58 -5.64 7.74
CA SER A 58 -3.59 -6.78 8.66
C SER A 58 -3.46 -6.30 10.11
N HIS A 59 -2.70 -5.22 10.32
CA HIS A 59 -2.50 -4.62 11.62
C HIS A 59 -3.70 -3.79 12.09
N GLU A 60 -4.53 -3.25 11.18
CA GLU A 60 -5.78 -2.54 11.53
C GLU A 60 -6.68 -3.34 12.49
N ILE A 61 -6.77 -4.66 12.33
CA ILE A 61 -7.60 -5.52 13.19
C ILE A 61 -7.00 -5.68 14.59
N ALA A 62 -5.68 -5.53 14.72
CA ALA A 62 -4.95 -5.64 15.98
C ALA A 62 -4.77 -4.28 16.68
N GLN A 63 -5.10 -3.16 16.02
CA GLN A 63 -5.01 -1.83 16.60
C GLN A 63 -6.13 -1.63 17.63
N ILE A 64 -5.76 -1.03 18.77
CA ILE A 64 -6.70 -0.69 19.85
C ILE A 64 -7.56 0.51 19.44
N LEU A 65 -6.97 1.45 18.69
CA LEU A 65 -7.63 2.64 18.17
C LEU A 65 -7.83 2.49 16.67
N SER A 66 -8.97 2.92 16.19
CA SER A 66 -9.21 3.08 14.76
C SER A 66 -8.36 4.22 14.19
N SER A 67 -8.08 4.17 12.89
CA SER A 67 -7.36 5.26 12.20
C SER A 67 -8.05 6.63 12.39
N ALA A 68 -9.38 6.67 12.51
CA ALA A 68 -10.12 7.91 12.78
C ALA A 68 -9.85 8.48 14.18
N GLU A 69 -9.76 7.61 15.18
CA GLU A 69 -9.40 7.99 16.55
C GLU A 69 -7.94 8.45 16.64
N GLU A 70 -7.01 7.73 16.02
CA GLU A 70 -5.60 8.13 15.95
C GLU A 70 -5.45 9.51 15.29
N ASN A 71 -6.14 9.76 14.17
CA ASN A 71 -6.12 11.07 13.50
C ASN A 71 -6.68 12.20 14.37
N THR A 72 -7.68 11.90 15.20
CA THR A 72 -8.24 12.88 16.15
C THR A 72 -7.23 13.23 17.23
N LEU A 73 -6.54 12.23 17.79
CA LEU A 73 -5.47 12.45 18.77
C LEU A 73 -4.32 13.26 18.18
N VAL A 74 -3.85 12.92 16.97
CA VAL A 74 -2.80 13.68 16.27
C VAL A 74 -3.20 15.14 16.09
N ARG A 75 -4.45 15.40 15.70
CA ARG A 75 -4.98 16.77 15.55
C ARG A 75 -4.96 17.53 16.87
N TRP A 76 -5.44 16.94 17.97
CA TRP A 76 -5.43 17.60 19.28
C TRP A 76 -4.03 17.88 19.78
N ILE A 77 -3.12 16.91 19.67
CA ILE A 77 -1.72 17.10 20.06
C ILE A 77 -1.11 18.23 19.25
N SER A 78 -1.30 18.25 17.92
CA SER A 78 -0.78 19.30 17.04
C SER A 78 -1.32 20.69 17.42
N GLN A 79 -2.61 20.80 17.76
CA GLN A 79 -3.21 22.05 18.21
C GLN A 79 -2.63 22.53 19.55
N LEU A 80 -2.38 21.61 20.47
CA LEU A 80 -1.82 21.92 21.78
C LEU A 80 -0.33 22.29 21.71
N THR A 81 0.44 21.71 20.79
CA THR A 81 1.89 21.96 20.66
C THR A 81 2.24 23.18 19.81
N ILE A 82 1.37 23.62 18.89
CA ILE A 82 1.56 24.87 18.14
C ILE A 82 1.42 26.12 19.04
N THR A 83 0.86 25.98 20.24
CA THR A 83 0.64 27.08 21.18
C THR A 83 1.85 27.30 22.11
N VAL A 84 3.06 27.38 21.55
CA VAL A 84 4.30 27.76 22.25
C VAL A 84 5.07 28.81 21.44
#